data_AF-A0A1M6LVA8-F1
#
_entry.id   AF-A0A1M6LVA8-F1
#
_cell.length_a   1.000
_cell.length_b   1.000
_cell.length_c   1.000
_cell.angle_alpha   90.00
_cell.angle_beta   90.00
_cell.angle_gamma   90.00
#
_symmetry.space_group_name_H-M   'P 1'
#
loop_
_entity.id
_entity.type
_entity.pdbx_description
1 polymer ?
#
loop_
_entity_poly.entity_id
_entity_poly.type
_entity_poly.pdbx_seq_one_letter_code
_entity_poly.pdbx_strand_id
1 'polypeptide(L)' 'MYNTNDIRQRIKGEARRGDWQTVADKTRKARKTVYDIVAGRRNNDAVLAAFEQLLDERAELLHGAAAPADEAGE' A
#
# COMPACT_ATOMS: atom_id res chain seq x y z
N MET A 1 3.45 -17.75 -6.29
CA MET A 1 2.64 -16.74 -7.00
C MET A 1 1.85 -15.99 -5.95
N TYR A 2 2.09 -14.69 -5.76
CA TYR A 2 1.26 -13.88 -4.86
C TYR A 2 -0.16 -13.85 -5.40
N ASN A 3 -1.13 -14.21 -4.55
CA ASN A 3 -2.53 -14.27 -4.97
C ASN A 3 -3.07 -12.84 -5.00
N THR A 4 -3.45 -12.34 -6.17
CA THR A 4 -3.94 -10.97 -6.36
C THR A 4 -5.10 -10.60 -5.42
N ASN A 5 -5.88 -11.61 -5.00
CA ASN A 5 -6.94 -11.43 -4.01
C ASN A 5 -6.43 -11.10 -2.61
N ASP A 6 -5.28 -11.66 -2.20
CA ASP A 6 -4.67 -11.39 -0.90
C ASP A 6 -4.20 -9.93 -0.81
N ILE A 7 -3.51 -9.46 -1.85
CA ILE A 7 -3.09 -8.06 -2.00
C ILE A 7 -4.31 -7.12 -1.90
N ARG A 8 -5.42 -7.45 -2.58
CA ARG A 8 -6.65 -6.64 -2.49
C ARG A 8 -7.24 -6.61 -1.09
N GLN A 9 -7.22 -7.73 -0.36
CA GLN A 9 -7.70 -7.77 1.04
C GLN A 9 -6.82 -6.92 1.95
N ARG A 10 -5.50 -7.05 1.79
CA ARG A 10 -4.51 -6.26 2.52
C ARG A 10 -4.72 -4.75 2.29
N ILE A 11 -4.85 -4.34 1.04
CA ILE A 11 -5.13 -2.93 0.68
C ILE A 11 -6.42 -2.45 1.34
N LYS A 12 -7.50 -3.25 1.34
CA LYS A 12 -8.77 -2.86 1.98
C LYS A 12 -8.65 -2.69 3.49
N GLY A 13 -7.79 -3.46 4.16
CA GLY A 13 -7.57 -3.38 5.60
C GLY A 13 -6.65 -2.23 6.01
N GLU A 14 -5.61 -1.95 5.22
CA GLU A 14 -4.53 -1.04 5.62
C GLU A 14 -4.55 0.35 4.94
N ALA A 15 -5.16 0.46 3.76
CA ALA A 15 -5.16 1.70 2.99
C ALA A 15 -6.03 2.79 3.63
N ARG A 16 -5.42 3.94 3.85
CA ARG A 16 -6.07 5.16 4.38
C ARG A 16 -6.67 5.99 3.24
N ARG A 17 -7.55 6.93 3.59
CA ARG A 17 -8.24 7.80 2.61
C ARG A 17 -7.29 8.55 1.66
N GLY A 18 -6.09 8.91 2.13
CA GLY A 18 -5.04 9.56 1.34
C GLY A 18 -4.36 8.64 0.33
N ASP A 19 -4.16 7.36 0.68
CA ASP A 19 -3.43 6.39 -0.14
C ASP A 19 -4.11 6.16 -1.50
N TRP A 20 -5.44 6.17 -1.53
CA TRP A 20 -6.23 6.08 -2.76
C TRP A 20 -5.97 7.21 -3.74
N GLN A 21 -5.70 8.43 -3.23
CA GLN A 21 -5.36 9.57 -4.07
C GLN A 21 -3.91 9.47 -4.54
N THR A 22 -2.98 9.13 -3.64
CA THR A 22 -1.56 8.95 -3.97
C THR A 22 -1.35 7.91 -5.08
N VAL A 23 -2.03 6.75 -4.98
CA VAL A 23 -1.94 5.72 -6.02
C VAL A 23 -2.61 6.16 -7.33
N ALA A 24 -3.72 6.89 -7.25
CA ALA A 24 -4.39 7.45 -8.44
C ALA A 24 -3.45 8.40 -9.20
N ASP A 25 -2.78 9.32 -8.50
CA ASP A 25 -1.79 10.23 -9.08
C ASP A 25 -0.58 9.48 -9.65
N LYS A 26 0.02 8.56 -8.86
CA LYS A 26 1.20 7.77 -9.27
C LYS A 26 0.95 6.93 -10.53
N THR A 27 -0.26 6.38 -10.66
CA THR A 27 -0.64 5.51 -11.79
C THR A 27 -1.35 6.25 -12.92
N ARG A 28 -1.55 7.58 -12.79
CA ARG A 28 -2.35 8.41 -13.71
C ARG A 28 -3.72 7.80 -14.00
N LYS A 29 -4.40 7.34 -12.96
CA LYS A 29 -5.73 6.72 -13.00
C LYS A 29 -6.72 7.56 -12.22
N ALA A 30 -7.99 7.49 -12.59
CA ALA A 30 -9.04 8.08 -11.77
C ALA A 30 -9.17 7.29 -10.45
N ARG A 31 -9.42 8.00 -9.35
CA ARG A 31 -9.63 7.39 -8.03
C ARG A 31 -10.72 6.30 -8.05
N LYS A 32 -11.79 6.52 -8.82
CA LYS A 32 -12.85 5.51 -9.03
C LYS A 32 -12.29 4.22 -9.67
N THR A 33 -11.42 4.35 -10.67
CA THR A 33 -10.79 3.21 -11.33
C THR A 33 -9.90 2.42 -10.36
N VAL A 34 -9.12 3.12 -9.53
CA VAL A 34 -8.32 2.49 -8.46
C VAL A 34 -9.21 1.69 -7.50
N TYR A 35 -10.34 2.26 -7.10
CA TYR A 35 -11.32 1.57 -6.26
C TYR A 35 -11.91 0.33 -6.93
N ASP A 36 -12.31 0.42 -8.21
CA ASP A 36 -12.82 -0.74 -8.97
C ASP A 36 -11.78 -1.87 -9.08
N ILE A 37 -10.49 -1.53 -9.20
CA ILE A 37 -9.39 -2.51 -9.24
C ILE A 37 -9.26 -3.23 -7.90
N VAL A 38 -9.23 -2.49 -6.79
CA VAL A 38 -9.12 -3.09 -5.45
C VAL A 38 -10.40 -3.86 -5.07
N ALA A 39 -11.56 -3.42 -5.56
CA ALA A 39 -12.83 -4.14 -5.44
C ALA A 39 -12.86 -5.44 -6.26
N GLY A 40 -11.87 -5.68 -7.12
CA GLY A 40 -11.79 -6.87 -7.97
C GLY A 40 -12.70 -6.83 -9.19
N ARG A 41 -13.31 -5.68 -9.50
CA ARG A 41 -14.12 -5.48 -10.71
C ARG A 41 -13.26 -5.35 -11.96
N ARG A 42 -11.98 -5.00 -11.79
CA ARG A 42 -10.96 -4.93 -12.83
C ARG A 42 -9.64 -5.45 -12.28
N ASN A 43 -8.77 -5.93 -13.16
CA ASN A 43 -7.39 -6.26 -12.79
C ASN A 43 -6.42 -5.25 -13.39
N ASN A 44 -5.49 -4.77 -12.57
CA ASN A 44 -4.42 -3.88 -13.00
C ASN A 44 -3.24 -4.02 -12.05
N ASP A 45 -2.21 -4.73 -12.49
CA ASP A 45 -1.05 -5.04 -11.66
C ASP A 45 -0.26 -3.78 -11.27
N ALA A 46 -0.23 -2.74 -12.11
CA ALA A 46 0.46 -1.49 -11.79
C ALA A 46 -0.18 -0.75 -10.61
N VAL A 47 -1.51 -0.77 -10.49
CA VAL A 47 -2.22 -0.18 -9.35
C VAL A 47 -2.00 -1.00 -8.08
N LEU A 48 -2.02 -2.33 -8.18
CA LEU A 48 -1.79 -3.20 -7.03
C LEU A 48 -0.34 -3.08 -6.52
N ALA A 49 0.64 -3.11 -7.42
CA ALA A 49 2.05 -2.91 -7.07
C ALA A 49 2.32 -1.52 -6.46
N ALA A 50 1.66 -0.47 -6.95
CA ALA A 50 1.79 0.87 -6.38
C ALA A 50 1.23 0.95 -4.95
N PHE A 51 0.17 0.21 -4.65
CA PHE A 51 -0.34 0.08 -3.28
C PHE A 51 0.60 -0.74 -2.39
N GLU A 52 1.10 -1.87 -2.88
CA GLU A 52 2.05 -2.69 -2.12
C GLU A 52 3.28 -1.89 -1.73
N GLN A 53 3.89 -1.16 -2.67
CA GLN A 53 5.03 -0.31 -2.38
C GLN A 53 4.71 0.74 -1.31
N LEU A 54 3.55 1.42 -1.42
CA LEU A 54 3.15 2.44 -0.46
C LEU A 54 2.92 1.87 0.96
N LEU A 55 2.33 0.68 1.04
CA LEU A 55 2.10 0.00 2.32
C LEU A 55 3.42 -0.50 2.92
N ASP A 56 4.33 -1.00 2.09
CA ASP A 56 5.66 -1.46 2.50
C ASP A 56 6.49 -0.29 3.04
N GLU A 57 6.58 0.82 2.30
CA GLU A 57 7.27 2.04 2.75
C GLU A 57 6.71 2.55 4.10
N ARG A 58 5.40 2.45 4.31
CA ARG A 58 4.76 2.82 5.59
C ARG A 58 5.06 1.83 6.71
N ALA A 59 5.14 0.53 6.41
CA ALA A 59 5.53 -0.48 7.39
C ALA A 59 6.99 -0.28 7.80
N GLU A 60 7.89 -0.05 6.83
CA GLU A 60 9.30 0.26 7.07
C GLU A 60 9.47 1.52 7.92
N LEU A 61 8.71 2.59 7.64
CA LEU A 61 8.73 3.81 8.46
C LEU A 61 8.25 3.54 9.90
N LEU A 62 7.25 2.67 10.09
CA LEU A 62 6.75 2.31 11.41
C LEU A 62 7.77 1.45 12.18
N HIS A 63 8.42 0.50 11.51
CA HIS A 63 9.43 -0.38 12.09
C HIS A 63 10.76 0.34 12.34
N GLY A 64 11.17 1.24 11.45
CA GLY A 64 12.38 2.06 11.60
C GLY A 64 12.22 3.19 12.63
N ALA A 65 11.03 3.75 12.80
CA ALA A 65 10.76 4.72 13.88
C ALA A 65 10.72 4.08 15.28
N ALA A 66 10.60 2.76 15.38
CA ALA A 66 10.65 2.03 16.64
C ALA A 66 12.08 1.65 17.08
N ALA A 67 13.12 1.99 16.31
CA ALA A 67 14.53 1.78 16.68
C ALA A 67 15.28 3.13 16.63
N PRO A 68 15.29 3.88 17.74
CA PRO A 68 16.53 3.93 18.52
C PRO A 68 16.27 4.06 20.03
N ALA A 69 16.45 2.98 20.79
CA ALA A 69 16.71 3.08 22.22
C ALA A 69 17.59 1.90 22.65
N ASP A 70 18.72 2.23 23.27
CA ASP A 70 19.57 1.36 24.07
C ASP A 70 20.61 0.49 23.34
N GLU A 71 21.70 1.12 22.88
CA GLU A 71 23.06 0.56 23.07
C GLU A 71 24.00 1.73 23.40
N ALA A 72 23.88 2.26 24.61
CA ALA A 72 24.87 3.16 25.20
C ALA A 72 25.07 2.77 26.66
N GLY A 73 26.05 1.90 26.92
CA GLY A 73 26.61 1.72 28.26
C GLY A 73 27.11 0.32 28.56
N GLU A 74 28.37 0.05 28.21
CA GLU A 74 29.30 -0.61 29.15
C GLU A 74 30.74 -0.13 28.89
#